data_AF-A0A5J4QUD3-F1
#
_entry.id   AF-A0A5J4QUD3-F1
#
_cell.length_a   1.000
_cell.length_b   1.000
_cell.length_c   1.000
_cell.angle_alpha   90.00
_cell.angle_beta   90.00
_cell.angle_gamma   90.00
#
_symmetry.space_group_name_H-M   'P 1'
#
loop_
_entity.id
_entity.type
_entity.pdbx_description
1 polymer ?
#
loop_
_entity_poly.entity_id
_entity_poly.type
_entity_poly.pdbx_seq_one_letter_code
_entity_poly.pdbx_strand_id
1 'polypeptide(L)'
;GELIRIEMFCHGALCMAVSGKCYLSLHEMDSSANRGSCMQVCRRAYIVRDKETDVELEVDNQYIMSPKDLKTIHFINKMIEAGVRVFKIEGRARGPEYVRTVCECYKQAIQSYTEGTYTDEKIAAWDERLKAVFNRGFWNGYYLGQRLGEWSRNYGSEATERKVYVGKGIKYFGNIGVAEFLVEATELNVGDKLLITGPTTGAIYTILEEARVDLKPVQTVKQREYFSMKIEEKIRPNDKLFKIVADNTSRTH
;
A
#
# COMPACT_ATOMS: atom_id res chain seq x y z
N GLY A 1 40.22 -5.55 1.37
CA GLY A 1 39.11 -6.02 2.24
C GLY A 1 37.80 -5.84 1.49
N GLU A 2 36.79 -6.66 1.78
CA GLU A 2 35.46 -6.46 1.19
C GLU A 2 34.75 -5.28 1.86
N LEU A 3 34.07 -4.45 1.08
CA LEU A 3 33.26 -3.36 1.60
C LEU A 3 32.04 -3.92 2.33
N ILE A 4 31.70 -3.33 3.48
CA ILE A 4 30.48 -3.68 4.21
C ILE A 4 29.27 -3.31 3.35
N ARG A 5 28.34 -4.25 3.19
CA ARG A 5 27.07 -4.00 2.50
C ARG A 5 26.14 -3.18 3.39
N ILE A 6 25.68 -2.04 2.86
CA ILE A 6 24.74 -1.16 3.55
C ILE A 6 23.31 -1.54 3.16
N GLU A 7 22.46 -1.66 4.17
CA GLU A 7 21.03 -1.93 4.04
C GLU A 7 20.24 -0.77 4.65
N MET A 8 19.23 -0.27 3.93
CA MET A 8 18.42 0.87 4.39
C MET A 8 16.96 0.72 4.01
N PHE A 9 16.06 1.20 4.87
CA PHE A 9 14.67 1.38 4.50
C PHE A 9 14.54 2.44 3.42
N CYS A 10 13.69 2.19 2.43
CA CYS A 10 13.42 3.13 1.34
C CYS A 10 11.94 3.52 1.24
N HIS A 11 11.04 2.71 1.81
CA HIS A 11 9.60 2.98 1.75
C HIS A 11 8.81 2.42 2.94
N GLY A 12 7.73 3.12 3.30
CA GLY A 12 6.69 2.64 4.22
C GLY A 12 6.81 3.19 5.64
N ALA A 13 6.18 2.50 6.59
CA ALA A 13 6.05 2.96 7.97
C ALA A 13 7.39 2.88 8.73
N LEU A 14 8.20 3.94 8.68
CA LEU A 14 9.48 3.97 9.40
C LEU A 14 9.25 3.86 10.91
N CYS A 15 9.87 2.87 11.54
CA CYS A 15 9.74 2.66 12.97
C CYS A 15 10.38 3.80 13.77
N MET A 16 9.73 4.24 14.85
CA MET A 16 10.33 5.16 15.82
C MET A 16 11.48 4.53 16.61
N ALA A 17 11.56 3.20 16.65
CA ALA A 17 12.58 2.49 17.41
C ALA A 17 13.95 2.65 16.75
N VAL A 18 14.80 3.50 17.33
CA VAL A 18 16.18 3.75 16.88
C VAL A 18 17.03 2.48 16.85
N SER A 19 16.74 1.50 17.73
CA SER A 19 17.47 0.25 17.85
C SER A 19 16.89 -0.91 17.03
N GLY A 20 15.84 -0.68 16.24
CA GLY A 20 15.11 -1.74 15.53
C GLY A 20 14.32 -2.70 16.44
N LYS A 21 14.39 -2.53 17.77
CA LYS A 21 13.60 -3.29 18.75
C LYS A 21 12.43 -2.44 19.24
N CYS A 22 11.21 -2.87 18.95
CA CYS A 22 9.99 -2.19 19.38
C CYS A 22 9.26 -3.01 20.45
N TYR A 23 9.02 -2.42 21.63
CA TYR A 23 8.28 -3.04 22.73
C TYR A 23 6.87 -2.46 22.91
N LEU A 24 6.57 -1.33 22.27
CA LEU A 24 5.29 -0.64 22.44
C LEU A 24 4.09 -1.53 22.10
N SER A 25 4.16 -2.24 20.97
CA SER A 25 3.11 -3.17 20.56
C SER A 25 2.96 -4.36 21.51
N LEU A 26 4.06 -4.84 22.10
CA LEU A 26 4.00 -5.95 23.04
C LEU A 26 3.36 -5.50 24.36
N HIS A 27 3.78 -4.36 24.88
CA HIS A 27 3.28 -3.83 26.15
C HIS A 27 1.79 -3.47 26.08
N GLU A 28 1.36 -2.81 25.01
CA GLU A 28 -0.02 -2.27 24.91
C GLU A 28 -1.04 -3.26 24.34
N MET A 29 -0.61 -4.24 23.56
CA MET A 29 -1.51 -5.10 22.76
C MET A 29 -1.17 -6.59 22.87
N ASP A 30 -0.24 -6.98 23.75
CA ASP A 30 0.30 -8.34 23.87
C ASP A 30 0.76 -8.93 22.52
N SER A 31 1.27 -8.07 21.63
CA SER A 31 1.57 -8.41 20.24
C SER A 31 2.96 -7.92 19.83
N SER A 32 3.89 -8.87 19.68
CA SER A 32 5.32 -8.56 19.51
C SER A 32 5.67 -8.10 18.09
N ALA A 33 5.97 -6.81 17.95
CA ALA A 33 6.50 -6.24 16.70
C ALA A 33 7.83 -6.88 16.25
N ASN A 34 8.65 -7.32 17.20
CA ASN A 34 9.92 -8.01 16.94
C ASN A 34 9.73 -9.42 16.38
N ARG A 35 8.51 -9.98 16.45
CA ARG A 35 8.12 -11.28 15.89
C ARG A 35 7.20 -11.14 14.67
N GLY A 36 7.10 -9.94 14.10
CA GLY A 36 6.28 -9.67 12.92
C GLY A 36 4.84 -9.23 13.22
N SER A 37 4.39 -9.27 14.47
CA SER A 37 3.02 -8.92 14.87
C SER A 37 2.89 -7.45 15.30
N CYS A 38 3.43 -6.51 14.52
CA CYS A 38 3.35 -5.09 14.87
C CYS A 38 1.92 -4.54 14.70
N MET A 39 1.31 -4.06 15.79
CA MET A 39 -0.03 -3.44 15.78
C MET A 39 -0.03 -1.94 15.48
N GLN A 40 1.14 -1.38 15.09
CA GLN A 40 1.32 0.02 14.71
C GLN A 40 0.80 1.02 15.76
N VAL A 41 0.98 0.72 17.05
CA VAL A 41 0.52 1.56 18.18
C VAL A 41 1.07 2.98 18.10
N CYS A 42 2.36 3.14 17.75
CA CYS A 42 2.99 4.45 17.55
C CYS A 42 2.30 5.33 16.49
N ARG A 43 1.45 4.75 15.64
CA ARG A 43 0.74 5.42 14.56
C ARG A 43 -0.67 5.91 14.95
N ARG A 44 -1.12 5.70 16.19
CA ARG A 44 -2.42 6.17 16.66
C ARG A 44 -2.38 7.65 17.04
N ALA A 45 -3.56 8.26 17.18
CA ALA A 45 -3.70 9.58 17.79
C ALA A 45 -3.61 9.44 19.32
N TYR A 46 -2.95 10.40 19.96
CA TYR A 46 -2.76 10.43 21.40
C TYR A 46 -3.10 11.81 21.94
N ILE A 47 -3.66 11.80 23.15
CA ILE A 47 -3.76 12.97 24.01
C ILE A 47 -2.53 12.96 24.92
N VAL A 48 -1.84 14.10 25.01
CA VAL A 48 -0.67 14.24 25.89
C VAL A 48 -1.11 14.91 27.18
N ARG A 49 -0.84 14.26 28.30
CA ARG A 49 -1.10 14.81 29.63
C ARG A 49 0.18 14.90 30.41
N ASP A 50 0.36 16.02 31.08
CA ASP A 50 1.40 16.15 32.08
C ASP A 50 1.12 15.18 33.24
N LYS A 51 2.15 14.46 33.69
CA LYS A 51 1.97 13.41 34.70
C LYS A 51 1.73 13.96 36.11
N GLU A 52 2.23 15.15 36.42
CA GLU A 52 2.18 15.72 37.77
C GLU A 52 0.88 16.50 37.99
N THR A 53 0.40 17.17 36.95
CA THR A 53 -0.74 18.09 37.00
C THR A 53 -2.01 17.53 36.34
N ASP A 54 -1.92 16.42 35.59
CA ASP A 54 -2.97 15.86 34.72
C ASP A 54 -3.52 16.86 33.68
N VAL A 55 -2.81 17.97 33.47
CA VAL A 55 -3.18 18.96 32.46
C VAL A 55 -2.91 18.38 31.07
N GLU A 56 -3.94 18.41 30.24
CA GLU A 56 -3.83 18.08 28.83
C GLU A 56 -3.07 19.19 28.08
N LEU A 57 -2.00 18.80 27.40
CA LEU A 57 -1.23 19.71 26.55
C LEU A 57 -1.94 19.82 25.19
N GLU A 58 -2.20 21.05 24.76
CA GLU A 58 -2.67 21.31 23.41
C GLU A 58 -1.52 21.08 22.43
N VAL A 59 -1.62 20.03 21.62
CA VAL A 59 -0.64 19.68 20.59
C VAL A 59 -1.31 19.82 19.23
N ASP A 60 -0.75 20.67 18.37
CA ASP A 60 -1.26 20.92 17.01
C ASP A 60 -1.45 19.64 16.18
N ASN A 61 -0.68 18.58 16.48
CA ASN A 61 -0.80 17.28 15.86
C ASN A 61 -0.85 16.13 16.89
N GLN A 62 -2.01 15.47 16.96
CA GLN A 62 -2.26 14.34 17.87
C GLN A 62 -1.47 13.07 17.49
N TYR A 63 -0.80 13.00 16.34
CA TYR A 63 0.08 11.90 15.92
C TYR A 63 1.52 12.06 16.39
N ILE A 64 1.69 12.34 17.68
CA ILE A 64 2.97 12.69 18.31
C ILE A 64 4.11 11.69 18.09
N MET A 65 3.79 10.40 17.89
CA MET A 65 4.75 9.30 17.78
C MET A 65 4.93 8.77 16.36
N SER A 66 4.25 9.29 15.33
CA SER A 66 4.42 8.74 13.98
C SER A 66 4.57 9.82 12.92
N PRO A 67 5.66 9.76 12.14
CA PRO A 67 5.76 10.54 10.94
C PRO A 67 4.87 9.96 9.82
N LYS A 68 4.78 10.74 8.74
CA LYS A 68 4.35 10.30 7.41
C LYS A 68 5.16 9.08 6.95
N ASP A 69 4.67 8.35 5.95
CA ASP A 69 5.41 7.21 5.41
C ASP A 69 6.70 7.65 4.74
N LEU A 70 7.77 6.89 4.93
CA LEU A 70 9.02 7.07 4.22
C LEU A 70 8.77 6.84 2.73
N LYS A 71 9.27 7.75 1.89
CA LYS A 71 9.35 7.57 0.44
C LYS A 71 10.62 8.25 -0.06
N THR A 72 11.55 7.43 -0.54
CA THR A 72 12.84 7.89 -1.07
C THR A 72 12.94 7.81 -2.58
N ILE A 73 11.87 7.44 -3.29
CA ILE A 73 11.93 7.12 -4.73
C ILE A 73 12.49 8.26 -5.59
N HIS A 74 12.28 9.53 -5.20
CA HIS A 74 12.76 10.72 -5.90
C HIS A 74 14.22 11.06 -5.64
N PHE A 75 14.86 10.43 -4.65
CA PHE A 75 16.30 10.55 -4.38
C PHE A 75 16.99 9.20 -4.27
N ILE A 76 16.45 8.15 -4.89
CA ILE A 76 17.00 6.80 -4.80
C ILE A 76 18.43 6.73 -5.37
N ASN A 77 18.73 7.55 -6.37
CA ASN A 77 20.07 7.74 -6.92
C ASN A 77 21.11 8.07 -5.83
N LYS A 78 20.77 9.01 -4.93
CA LYS A 78 21.67 9.40 -3.83
C LYS A 78 21.92 8.24 -2.86
N MET A 79 20.91 7.41 -2.62
CA MET A 79 21.07 6.22 -1.77
C MET A 79 21.99 5.18 -2.43
N ILE A 80 21.86 4.96 -3.74
CA ILE A 80 22.70 4.04 -4.50
C ILE A 80 24.17 4.52 -4.49
N GLU A 81 24.38 5.82 -4.75
CA GLU A 81 25.70 6.49 -4.73
C GLU A 81 26.35 6.43 -3.35
N ALA A 82 25.56 6.53 -2.27
CA ALA A 82 26.04 6.38 -0.90
C ALA A 82 26.49 4.95 -0.53
N GLY A 83 26.36 3.98 -1.44
CA GLY A 83 26.83 2.61 -1.23
C GLY A 83 25.75 1.64 -0.71
N VAL A 84 24.47 2.04 -0.69
CA VAL A 84 23.36 1.14 -0.31
C VAL A 84 23.23 0.02 -1.34
N ARG A 85 23.07 -1.22 -0.86
CA ARG A 85 22.93 -2.42 -1.70
C ARG A 85 21.64 -3.20 -1.43
N VAL A 86 21.04 -3.01 -0.26
CA VAL A 86 19.78 -3.65 0.09
C VAL A 86 18.76 -2.57 0.47
N PHE A 87 17.69 -2.48 -0.32
CA PHE A 87 16.59 -1.55 -0.09
C PHE A 87 15.43 -2.27 0.58
N LYS A 88 15.08 -1.84 1.79
CA LYS A 88 13.99 -2.42 2.59
C LYS A 88 12.70 -1.64 2.41
N ILE A 89 11.63 -2.36 2.11
CA ILE A 89 10.26 -1.83 2.06
C ILE A 89 9.48 -2.39 3.25
N GLU A 90 8.83 -1.51 4.00
CA GLU A 90 7.95 -1.92 5.10
C GLU A 90 6.56 -2.31 4.57
N GLY A 91 6.33 -3.62 4.42
CA GLY A 91 5.07 -4.18 3.90
C GLY A 91 4.21 -4.91 4.94
N ARG A 92 4.56 -4.91 6.24
CA ARG A 92 3.79 -5.65 7.25
C ARG A 92 2.37 -5.10 7.37
N ALA A 93 1.41 -6.02 7.46
CA ALA A 93 -0.02 -5.70 7.49
C ALA A 93 -0.47 -4.81 6.31
N ARG A 94 0.14 -4.98 5.13
CA ARG A 94 -0.28 -4.36 3.88
C ARG A 94 -0.85 -5.41 2.94
N GLY A 95 -1.81 -5.00 2.12
CA GLY A 95 -2.41 -5.88 1.12
C GLY A 95 -1.42 -6.23 0.00
N PRO A 96 -1.62 -7.33 -0.73
CA PRO A 96 -0.76 -7.71 -1.85
C PRO A 96 -0.62 -6.62 -2.92
N GLU A 97 -1.65 -5.80 -3.10
CA GLU A 97 -1.70 -4.69 -4.06
C GLU A 97 -0.69 -3.58 -3.71
N TYR A 98 -0.51 -3.32 -2.42
CA TYR A 98 0.53 -2.40 -1.91
C TYR A 98 1.92 -2.98 -2.17
N VAL A 99 2.14 -4.24 -1.78
CA VAL A 99 3.43 -4.90 -1.92
C VAL A 99 3.86 -4.93 -3.39
N ARG A 100 2.94 -5.30 -4.30
CA ARG A 100 3.19 -5.29 -5.75
C ARG A 100 3.60 -3.89 -6.23
N THR A 101 2.76 -2.89 -5.99
CA THR A 101 2.96 -1.54 -6.54
C THR A 101 4.24 -0.90 -6.03
N VAL A 102 4.51 -0.97 -4.72
CA VAL A 102 5.71 -0.37 -4.13
C VAL A 102 6.97 -1.08 -4.63
N CYS A 103 7.00 -2.42 -4.62
CA CYS A 103 8.15 -3.17 -5.10
C CYS A 103 8.41 -2.91 -6.59
N GLU A 104 7.38 -2.88 -7.43
CA GLU A 104 7.52 -2.56 -8.86
C GLU A 104 8.08 -1.16 -9.09
N CYS A 105 7.53 -0.13 -8.42
CA CYS A 105 8.02 1.25 -8.56
C CYS A 105 9.50 1.37 -8.17
N TYR A 106 9.92 0.80 -7.04
CA TYR A 106 11.33 0.87 -6.62
C TYR A 106 12.25 0.02 -7.49
N LYS A 107 11.80 -1.15 -7.96
CA LYS A 107 12.56 -1.96 -8.92
C LYS A 107 12.79 -1.19 -10.21
N GLN A 108 11.74 -0.56 -10.76
CA GLN A 108 11.83 0.26 -11.97
C GLN A 108 12.74 1.47 -11.75
N ALA A 109 12.65 2.16 -10.61
CA ALA A 109 13.50 3.31 -10.31
C ALA A 109 14.99 2.93 -10.23
N ILE A 110 15.32 1.83 -9.54
CA ILE A 110 16.71 1.32 -9.43
C ILE A 110 17.24 0.90 -10.81
N GLN A 111 16.43 0.20 -11.60
CA GLN A 111 16.81 -0.21 -12.96
C GLN A 111 17.02 1.01 -13.86
N SER A 112 16.08 1.97 -13.81
CA SER A 112 16.14 3.22 -14.55
C SER A 112 17.39 4.03 -14.21
N TYR A 113 17.82 4.04 -12.95
CA TYR A 113 19.08 4.69 -12.55
C TYR A 113 20.29 3.97 -13.14
N THR A 114 20.30 2.64 -13.08
CA THR A 114 21.39 1.81 -13.62
C THR A 114 21.54 1.95 -15.13
N GLU A 115 20.42 2.15 -15.84
CA GLU A 115 20.35 2.35 -17.29
C GLU A 115 20.54 3.82 -17.73
N GLY A 116 20.72 4.76 -16.79
CA GLY A 116 20.88 6.18 -17.10
C GLY A 116 19.59 6.88 -17.59
N THR A 117 18.42 6.29 -17.33
CA THR A 117 17.11 6.81 -17.76
C THR A 117 16.23 7.29 -16.59
N TYR A 118 16.81 7.50 -15.41
CA TYR A 118 16.13 8.01 -14.22
C TYR A 118 15.93 9.52 -14.32
N THR A 119 14.72 9.93 -14.72
CA THR A 119 14.34 11.33 -14.98
C THR A 119 13.17 11.78 -14.10
N ASP A 120 12.96 13.08 -14.00
CA ASP A 120 11.87 13.68 -13.20
C ASP A 120 10.48 13.23 -13.67
N GLU A 121 10.29 12.99 -14.97
CA GLU A 121 9.02 12.51 -15.51
C GLU A 121 8.70 11.09 -15.01
N LYS A 122 9.70 10.21 -14.96
CA LYS A 122 9.50 8.86 -14.42
C LYS A 122 9.28 8.90 -12.91
N ILE A 123 10.01 9.77 -12.20
CA ILE A 123 9.80 10.00 -10.76
C ILE A 123 8.36 10.41 -10.49
N ALA A 124 7.82 11.37 -11.25
CA ALA A 124 6.43 11.80 -11.12
C ALA A 124 5.45 10.66 -11.41
N ALA A 125 5.69 9.85 -12.45
CA ALA A 125 4.84 8.71 -12.77
C ALA A 125 4.83 7.65 -11.65
N TRP A 126 5.98 7.35 -11.03
CA TRP A 126 6.02 6.46 -9.88
C TRP A 126 5.38 7.09 -8.64
N ASP A 127 5.51 8.40 -8.45
CA ASP A 127 4.88 9.12 -7.34
C ASP A 127 3.36 8.97 -7.37
N GLU A 128 2.73 9.16 -8.53
CA GLU A 128 1.29 8.97 -8.69
C GLU A 128 0.84 7.53 -8.39
N ARG A 129 1.62 6.53 -8.83
CA ARG A 129 1.34 5.13 -8.50
C ARG A 129 1.45 4.83 -7.00
N LEU A 130 2.44 5.42 -6.33
CA LEU A 130 2.63 5.26 -4.89
C LEU A 130 1.54 5.97 -4.07
N LYS A 131 1.01 7.10 -4.56
CA LYS A 131 -0.15 7.78 -3.96
C LYS A 131 -1.44 6.96 -4.06
N ALA A 132 -1.57 6.09 -5.07
CA ALA A 132 -2.76 5.27 -5.26
C ALA A 132 -2.87 4.09 -4.27
N VAL A 133 -1.78 3.70 -3.61
CA VAL A 133 -1.79 2.65 -2.59
C VAL A 133 -1.74 3.23 -1.19
N PHE A 134 -2.13 2.43 -0.19
CA PHE A 134 -2.19 2.86 1.22
C PHE A 134 -0.93 3.62 1.64
N ASN A 135 -1.10 4.86 2.09
CA ASN A 135 -0.01 5.68 2.63
C ASN A 135 -0.56 6.65 3.68
N ARG A 136 0.29 7.22 4.54
CA ARG A 136 -0.11 8.27 5.51
C ARG A 136 0.55 9.61 5.20
N GLY A 137 0.50 9.99 3.93
CA GLY A 137 1.35 11.03 3.38
C GLY A 137 2.79 10.54 3.27
N PHE A 138 3.63 11.35 2.62
CA PHE A 138 5.02 11.00 2.37
C PHE A 138 6.00 11.98 3.01
N TRP A 139 7.13 11.42 3.46
CA TRP A 139 8.28 12.14 3.97
C TRP A 139 9.58 11.46 3.53
N ASN A 140 10.66 12.22 3.48
CA ASN A 140 11.99 11.74 3.11
C ASN A 140 12.67 10.93 4.22
N GLY A 141 12.07 10.84 5.40
CA GLY A 141 12.75 10.35 6.59
C GLY A 141 13.83 11.33 7.06
N TYR A 142 14.64 10.89 8.02
CA TYR A 142 15.83 11.63 8.47
C TYR A 142 16.98 11.63 7.44
N TYR A 143 16.75 11.11 6.24
CA TYR A 143 17.76 11.12 5.18
C TYR A 143 18.01 12.55 4.70
N LEU A 144 19.21 12.77 4.13
CA LEU A 144 19.64 14.06 3.58
C LEU A 144 19.64 15.21 4.60
N GLY A 145 19.83 14.91 5.89
CA GLY A 145 19.94 15.93 6.94
C GLY A 145 18.62 16.60 7.33
N GLN A 146 17.48 15.97 7.02
CA GLN A 146 16.17 16.44 7.44
C GLN A 146 16.06 16.53 8.96
N ARG A 147 15.56 17.66 9.46
CA ARG A 147 15.22 17.87 10.88
C ARG A 147 13.82 17.31 11.17
N LEU A 148 13.51 17.08 12.46
CA LEU A 148 12.16 16.72 12.92
C LEU A 148 11.14 17.71 12.33
N GLY A 149 10.07 17.23 11.66
CA GLY A 149 9.25 18.15 10.86
C GLY A 149 7.96 17.63 10.20
N GLU A 150 7.81 16.33 9.93
CA GLU A 150 6.78 15.87 8.99
C GLU A 150 5.85 14.81 9.61
N TRP A 151 4.83 15.30 10.30
CA TRP A 151 3.78 14.47 10.91
C TRP A 151 2.59 14.34 9.96
N SER A 152 1.94 13.18 9.96
CA SER A 152 0.68 12.97 9.22
C SER A 152 -0.41 13.82 9.87
N ARG A 153 -1.26 14.47 9.07
CA ARG A 153 -2.38 15.28 9.60
C ARG A 153 -3.65 14.45 9.81
N ASN A 154 -3.71 13.26 9.23
CA ASN A 154 -4.94 12.47 9.11
C ASN A 154 -4.85 11.10 9.80
N TYR A 155 -6.01 10.62 10.27
CA TYR A 155 -6.16 9.23 10.70
C TYR A 155 -6.35 8.34 9.47
N GLY A 156 -5.61 7.24 9.36
CA GLY A 156 -5.78 6.29 8.26
C GLY A 156 -5.03 6.68 6.97
N SER A 157 -5.55 6.20 5.83
CA SER A 157 -4.88 6.28 4.52
C SER A 157 -5.13 7.62 3.83
N GLU A 158 -4.12 8.22 3.23
CA GLU A 158 -4.20 9.34 2.29
C GLU A 158 -4.10 8.86 0.82
N ALA A 159 -4.49 7.60 0.57
CA ALA A 159 -4.47 7.03 -0.77
C ALA A 159 -5.54 7.69 -1.65
N THR A 160 -5.21 7.97 -2.91
CA THR A 160 -6.14 8.60 -3.88
C THR A 160 -7.21 7.63 -4.39
N GLU A 161 -7.04 6.33 -4.13
CA GLU A 161 -7.97 5.28 -4.51
C GLU A 161 -8.33 4.42 -3.29
N ARG A 162 -9.57 3.94 -3.26
CA ARG A 162 -10.05 2.97 -2.26
C ARG A 162 -10.65 1.75 -2.94
N LYS A 163 -10.51 0.59 -2.29
CA LYS A 163 -11.10 -0.68 -2.76
C LYS A 163 -12.46 -0.92 -2.12
N VAL A 164 -13.44 -1.28 -2.95
CA VAL A 164 -14.80 -1.66 -2.55
C VAL A 164 -14.98 -3.15 -2.82
N TYR A 165 -15.38 -3.92 -1.80
CA TYR A 165 -15.57 -5.35 -1.95
C TYR A 165 -16.74 -5.66 -2.87
N VAL A 166 -16.52 -6.56 -3.83
CA VAL A 166 -17.54 -6.96 -4.80
C VAL A 166 -17.97 -8.40 -4.53
N GLY A 167 -17.01 -9.31 -4.40
CA GLY A 167 -17.29 -10.74 -4.27
C GLY A 167 -16.04 -11.60 -4.35
N LYS A 168 -16.19 -12.82 -4.87
CA LYS A 168 -15.10 -13.81 -4.87
C LYS A 168 -15.01 -14.64 -6.14
N GLY A 169 -13.80 -15.10 -6.45
CA GLY A 169 -13.52 -16.04 -7.52
C GLY A 169 -14.06 -17.43 -7.22
N ILE A 170 -14.66 -18.07 -8.22
CA ILE A 170 -15.24 -19.41 -8.14
C ILE A 170 -14.35 -20.40 -8.87
N LYS A 171 -14.04 -20.12 -10.14
CA LYS A 171 -13.31 -21.05 -11.00
C LYS A 171 -12.54 -20.32 -12.08
N TYR A 172 -11.42 -20.92 -12.50
CA TYR A 172 -10.64 -20.48 -13.65
C TYR A 172 -10.60 -21.57 -14.73
N PHE A 173 -10.94 -21.20 -15.95
CA PHE A 173 -10.95 -22.05 -17.14
C PHE A 173 -9.72 -21.75 -18.00
N GLY A 174 -8.59 -22.38 -17.65
CA GLY A 174 -7.29 -22.06 -18.25
C GLY A 174 -7.18 -22.25 -19.77
N ASN A 175 -7.91 -23.20 -20.36
CA ASN A 175 -7.86 -23.44 -21.81
C ASN A 175 -8.40 -22.26 -22.64
N ILE A 176 -9.28 -21.44 -22.05
CA ILE A 176 -9.94 -20.32 -22.73
C ILE A 176 -9.64 -18.96 -22.08
N GLY A 177 -8.87 -18.93 -20.99
CA GLY A 177 -8.52 -17.70 -20.28
C GLY A 177 -9.73 -16.98 -19.68
N VAL A 178 -10.67 -17.73 -19.09
CA VAL A 178 -11.90 -17.17 -18.50
C VAL A 178 -11.95 -17.48 -17.01
N ALA A 179 -12.30 -16.48 -16.20
CA ALA A 179 -12.60 -16.64 -14.79
C ALA A 179 -14.09 -16.43 -14.51
N GLU A 180 -14.62 -17.25 -13.61
CA GLU A 180 -15.97 -17.12 -13.06
C GLU A 180 -15.89 -16.58 -11.63
N PHE A 181 -16.76 -15.63 -11.33
CA PHE A 181 -16.87 -14.95 -10.05
C PHE A 181 -18.32 -14.92 -9.57
N LEU A 182 -18.51 -14.82 -8.26
CA LEU A 182 -19.79 -14.55 -7.61
C LEU A 182 -19.77 -13.13 -7.05
N VAL A 183 -20.75 -12.31 -7.41
CA VAL A 183 -20.95 -10.98 -6.81
C VAL A 183 -21.69 -11.13 -5.49
N GLU A 184 -21.10 -10.68 -4.38
CA GLU A 184 -21.65 -10.85 -3.04
C GLU A 184 -22.13 -9.53 -2.41
N ALA A 185 -21.55 -8.39 -2.79
CA ALA A 185 -21.76 -7.12 -2.08
C ALA A 185 -22.18 -5.94 -2.98
N THR A 186 -21.36 -5.59 -3.97
CA THR A 186 -21.59 -4.40 -4.82
C THR A 186 -21.65 -4.81 -6.28
N GLU A 187 -22.56 -4.20 -7.04
CA GLU A 187 -22.68 -4.41 -8.47
C GLU A 187 -21.43 -3.93 -9.25
N LEU A 188 -21.25 -4.51 -10.44
CA LEU A 188 -20.15 -4.20 -11.34
C LEU A 188 -20.67 -3.71 -12.68
N ASN A 189 -19.98 -2.75 -13.27
CA ASN A 189 -20.25 -2.28 -14.62
C ASN A 189 -19.03 -2.50 -15.53
N VAL A 190 -19.30 -2.78 -16.80
CA VAL A 190 -18.26 -2.77 -17.84
C VAL A 190 -17.52 -1.43 -17.81
N GLY A 191 -16.19 -1.46 -17.85
CA GLY A 191 -15.30 -0.31 -17.69
C GLY A 191 -14.78 -0.10 -16.25
N ASP A 192 -15.30 -0.82 -15.26
CA ASP A 192 -14.79 -0.71 -13.88
C ASP A 192 -13.35 -1.21 -13.76
N LYS A 193 -12.52 -0.48 -12.99
CA LYS A 193 -11.20 -0.94 -12.55
C LYS A 193 -11.37 -1.99 -11.45
N LEU A 194 -10.83 -3.18 -11.68
CA LEU A 194 -10.93 -4.32 -10.77
C LEU A 194 -9.59 -4.67 -10.15
N LEU A 195 -9.64 -5.16 -8.91
CA LEU A 195 -8.53 -5.78 -8.20
C LEU A 195 -8.95 -7.17 -7.74
N ILE A 196 -8.24 -8.18 -8.20
CA ILE A 196 -8.37 -9.56 -7.74
C ILE A 196 -7.17 -9.86 -6.83
N THR A 197 -7.43 -10.35 -5.62
CA THR A 197 -6.38 -10.62 -4.66
C THR A 197 -6.63 -11.88 -3.84
N GLY A 198 -5.57 -12.63 -3.60
CA GLY A 198 -5.59 -13.82 -2.75
C GLY A 198 -4.20 -14.26 -2.34
N PRO A 199 -4.09 -15.19 -1.38
CA PRO A 199 -2.81 -15.56 -0.76
C PRO A 199 -1.75 -16.04 -1.76
N THR A 200 -2.17 -16.81 -2.78
CA THR A 200 -1.26 -17.33 -3.83
C THR A 200 -1.29 -16.51 -5.11
N THR A 201 -2.38 -15.77 -5.33
CA THR A 201 -2.60 -14.97 -6.54
C THR A 201 -1.92 -13.61 -6.45
N GLY A 202 -1.69 -13.10 -5.23
CA GLY A 202 -1.12 -11.79 -5.00
C GLY A 202 -2.15 -10.69 -5.32
N ALA A 203 -1.87 -9.87 -6.33
CA ALA A 203 -2.74 -8.80 -6.80
C ALA A 203 -2.73 -8.75 -8.32
N ILE A 204 -3.90 -8.85 -8.94
CA ILE A 204 -4.12 -8.68 -10.38
C ILE A 204 -5.03 -7.48 -10.57
N TYR A 205 -4.59 -6.53 -11.38
CA TYR A 205 -5.36 -5.36 -11.78
C TYR A 205 -5.85 -5.55 -13.20
N THR A 206 -7.13 -5.27 -13.43
CA THR A 206 -7.72 -5.38 -14.77
C THR A 206 -8.89 -4.39 -14.92
N ILE A 207 -9.34 -4.18 -16.15
CA ILE A 207 -10.56 -3.43 -16.46
C ILE A 207 -11.61 -4.45 -16.88
N LEU A 208 -12.84 -4.31 -16.40
CA LEU A 208 -13.94 -5.17 -16.83
C LEU A 208 -14.34 -4.83 -18.28
N GLU A 209 -13.72 -5.47 -19.26
CA GLU A 209 -14.01 -5.21 -20.69
C GLU A 209 -15.35 -5.82 -21.14
N GLU A 210 -15.64 -7.03 -20.68
CA GLU A 210 -16.90 -7.74 -20.97
C GLU A 210 -17.26 -8.60 -19.76
N ALA A 211 -18.53 -8.54 -19.35
CA ALA A 211 -19.11 -9.43 -18.35
C ALA A 211 -20.18 -10.30 -18.99
N ARG A 212 -20.15 -11.61 -18.72
CA ARG A 212 -21.18 -12.56 -19.17
C ARG A 212 -21.89 -13.22 -17.99
N VAL A 213 -23.22 -13.09 -17.94
CA VAL A 213 -24.11 -13.81 -17.02
C VAL A 213 -24.93 -14.79 -17.84
N ASP A 214 -24.96 -16.07 -17.45
CA ASP A 214 -25.59 -17.15 -18.22
C ASP A 214 -25.19 -17.15 -19.71
N LEU A 215 -23.89 -16.97 -19.96
CA LEU A 215 -23.26 -16.89 -21.29
C LEU A 215 -23.65 -15.66 -22.15
N LYS A 216 -24.52 -14.77 -21.65
CA LYS A 216 -24.94 -13.56 -22.36
C LYS A 216 -24.15 -12.33 -21.87
N PRO A 217 -23.68 -11.47 -22.78
CA PRO A 217 -23.02 -10.23 -22.39
C PRO A 217 -24.01 -9.31 -21.68
N VAL A 218 -23.56 -8.71 -20.57
CA VAL A 218 -24.32 -7.74 -19.78
C VAL A 218 -23.47 -6.51 -19.50
N GLN A 219 -24.11 -5.34 -19.39
CA GLN A 219 -23.44 -4.10 -19.02
C GLN A 219 -23.22 -3.98 -17.51
N THR A 220 -24.14 -4.53 -16.72
CA THR A 220 -24.12 -4.50 -15.26
C THR A 220 -24.35 -5.89 -14.72
N VAL A 221 -23.51 -6.33 -13.77
CA VAL A 221 -23.68 -7.58 -13.02
C VAL A 221 -24.19 -7.24 -11.62
N LYS A 222 -25.33 -7.81 -11.25
CA LYS A 222 -26.01 -7.53 -9.97
C LYS A 222 -25.49 -8.41 -8.85
N GLN A 223 -25.83 -8.02 -7.62
CA GLN A 223 -25.55 -8.82 -6.44
C GLN A 223 -26.20 -10.21 -6.54
N ARG A 224 -25.49 -11.23 -6.07
CA ARG A 224 -25.85 -12.65 -6.09
C ARG A 224 -25.82 -13.32 -7.48
N GLU A 225 -25.31 -12.64 -8.49
CA GLU A 225 -25.11 -13.23 -9.82
C GLU A 225 -23.71 -13.84 -9.95
N TYR A 226 -23.65 -14.95 -10.71
CA TYR A 226 -22.41 -15.48 -11.23
C TYR A 226 -22.14 -14.81 -12.58
N PHE A 227 -20.92 -14.32 -12.76
CA PHE A 227 -20.49 -13.82 -14.04
C PHE A 227 -19.13 -14.37 -14.42
N SER A 228 -18.87 -14.38 -15.71
CA SER A 228 -17.58 -14.73 -16.28
C SER A 228 -16.99 -13.57 -17.05
N MET A 229 -15.67 -13.43 -16.99
CA MET A 229 -14.90 -12.45 -17.74
C MET A 229 -13.59 -13.08 -18.21
N LYS A 230 -13.03 -12.53 -19.29
CA LYS A 230 -11.71 -12.93 -19.78
C LYS A 230 -10.62 -12.40 -18.84
N ILE A 231 -9.67 -13.25 -18.47
CA ILE A 231 -8.49 -12.90 -17.68
C ILE A 231 -7.35 -13.87 -17.99
N GLU A 232 -6.18 -13.33 -18.32
CA GLU A 232 -5.01 -14.15 -18.70
C GLU A 232 -4.38 -14.79 -17.46
N GLU A 233 -4.38 -14.08 -16.34
CA GLU A 233 -3.81 -14.56 -15.09
C GLU A 233 -4.72 -15.56 -14.38
N LYS A 234 -4.11 -16.67 -13.93
CA LYS A 234 -4.80 -17.75 -13.24
C LYS A 234 -5.24 -17.32 -11.83
N ILE A 235 -6.54 -17.15 -11.63
CA ILE A 235 -7.13 -16.93 -10.30
C ILE A 235 -7.30 -18.24 -9.49
N ARG A 236 -7.67 -18.14 -8.22
CA ARG A 236 -8.02 -19.27 -7.34
C ARG A 236 -9.44 -19.11 -6.78
N PRO A 237 -10.09 -20.24 -6.43
CA PRO A 237 -11.32 -20.20 -5.64
C PRO A 237 -11.12 -19.39 -4.35
N ASN A 238 -12.09 -18.53 -4.03
CA ASN A 238 -12.09 -17.59 -2.91
C ASN A 238 -11.09 -16.42 -3.00
N ASP A 239 -10.43 -16.21 -4.14
CA ASP A 239 -9.76 -14.93 -4.40
C ASP A 239 -10.80 -13.81 -4.29
N LYS A 240 -10.47 -12.74 -3.57
CA LYS A 240 -11.37 -11.60 -3.37
C LYS A 240 -11.34 -10.70 -4.58
N LEU A 241 -12.52 -10.30 -5.03
CA LEU A 241 -12.72 -9.32 -6.09
C LEU A 241 -13.15 -7.99 -5.48
N PHE A 242 -12.45 -6.93 -5.88
CA PHE A 242 -12.73 -5.56 -5.48
C PHE A 242 -12.88 -4.67 -6.72
N LYS A 243 -13.69 -3.63 -6.58
CA LYS A 243 -13.74 -2.48 -7.47
C LYS A 243 -12.86 -1.37 -6.89
N ILE A 244 -12.01 -0.77 -7.72
CA ILE A 244 -11.20 0.39 -7.33
C ILE A 244 -11.96 1.66 -7.72
N VAL A 245 -12.16 2.56 -6.77
CA VAL A 245 -12.82 3.85 -6.98
C VAL A 245 -11.94 4.98 -6.44
N ALA A 246 -12.05 6.16 -7.04
CA ALA A 246 -11.39 7.36 -6.52
C ALA A 246 -11.87 7.65 -5.09
N ASP A 247 -10.94 7.97 -4.20
CA ASP A 247 -11.25 8.37 -2.84
C ASP A 247 -11.47 9.90 -2.79
N ASN A 248 -12.73 10.31 -2.89
CA ASN A 248 -13.12 11.74 -2.90
C ASN A 248 -13.14 12.37 -1.49
N THR A 249 -12.51 11.76 -0.49
CA THR A 249 -12.51 12.29 0.89
C THR A 249 -11.62 13.52 1.09
N SER A 250 -10.93 14.03 0.07
CA SER A 250 -10.25 15.33 0.13
C SER A 250 -11.12 16.46 -0.43
N ARG A 251 -12.17 16.91 0.28
CA ARG A 251 -12.82 18.21 0.03
C ARG A 251 -13.83 18.67 1.10
N THR A 252 -13.44 18.62 2.37
CA THR A 252 -13.99 19.55 3.38
C THR A 252 -12.97 19.64 4.50
N HIS A 253 -12.17 20.70 4.48
CA HIS A 253 -11.87 21.58 5.61
C HIS A 253 -11.13 22.80 5.05
#